data_AF-A0A4R2C2N3-F1
#
_entry.id   AF-A0A4R2C2N3-F1
#
_cell.length_a   1.000
_cell.length_b   1.000
_cell.length_c   1.000
_cell.angle_alpha   90.00
_cell.angle_beta   90.00
_cell.angle_gamma   90.00
#
_symmetry.space_group_name_H-M   'P 1'
#
loop_
_entity.id
_entity.type
_entity.pdbx_description
1 polymer ?
#
loop_
_entity_poly.entity_id
_entity_poly.type
_entity_poly.pdbx_seq_one_letter_code
_entity_poly.pdbx_strand_id
1 'polypeptide(L)'
;MRQTSDIKAAEADRIGFFGKLPTHGDFVSTGIDHTLQRELDDWLQAGLRACQDRLGSRWRDAFHAMPAWRFIVERGRWGPATIAGVLLPSADRVGRSFPLVIAAQLHSFDDHPRQLYLDSPWFTAAEALAETSLARDFDIGTFMANLKRLRMPHAPESAIAGRFASLGRDSSSLWWKTDAAGRDAKGFRTASPPAPADFLRLVESAAGAAESAGQEAPGGEMRSIEAAPGHAAAESEVAAPIPETAPPPATFLGIAHSHATHLGTRLALNADALIASDPDRLFAVADGIGDEPAAAEASRITIAVLADGCGHDTLDEAIKNIKGKLGRAHGLLQSIASSASRQVPAASVAVLCIRGDRYAVIWAGDVRCYLLRDGLMRSLTRDHVEIGMKRRLTRYLGADRQLVPETLIDRVEAGDRFLLCSGSLIRVLGERAVAEALLDTDLERAAEALVQDALIGNARDNLSAIVIDAVQR
;
A
#
# COMPACT_ATOMS: atom_id res chain seq x y z
N MET A 1 -21.70 -42.67 -4.42
CA MET A 1 -21.87 -41.99 -3.12
C MET A 1 -20.56 -41.74 -2.37
N ARG A 2 -19.50 -42.56 -2.51
CA ARG A 2 -18.16 -42.29 -1.93
C ARG A 2 -17.35 -41.19 -2.65
N GLN A 3 -17.49 -41.03 -3.97
CA GLN A 3 -16.78 -39.98 -4.73
C GLN A 3 -17.21 -38.54 -4.38
N THR A 4 -18.47 -38.33 -4.03
CA THR A 4 -19.01 -37.00 -3.71
C THR A 4 -18.61 -36.52 -2.31
N SER A 5 -18.30 -37.45 -1.39
CA SER A 5 -17.77 -37.14 -0.06
C SER A 5 -16.26 -36.83 -0.07
N ASP A 6 -15.49 -37.46 -0.97
CA ASP A 6 -14.05 -37.21 -1.10
C ASP A 6 -13.75 -35.84 -1.75
N ILE A 7 -14.58 -35.38 -2.69
CA ILE A 7 -14.46 -34.04 -3.28
C ILE A 7 -14.75 -32.95 -2.23
N LYS A 8 -15.78 -33.12 -1.39
CA LYS A 8 -16.08 -32.17 -0.29
C LYS A 8 -14.99 -32.10 0.78
N ALA A 9 -14.26 -33.20 1.01
CA ALA A 9 -13.13 -33.21 1.94
C ALA A 9 -11.86 -32.59 1.34
N ALA A 10 -11.72 -32.55 0.01
CA ALA A 10 -10.62 -31.87 -0.68
C ALA A 10 -10.76 -30.34 -0.64
N GLU A 11 -12.00 -29.82 -0.63
CA GLU A 11 -12.30 -28.39 -0.63
C GLU A 11 -12.46 -27.77 0.78
N ALA A 12 -12.13 -28.52 1.84
CA ALA A 12 -12.18 -27.99 3.20
C ALA A 12 -10.94 -27.15 3.54
N ASP A 13 -11.20 -26.00 4.15
CA ASP A 13 -10.17 -25.12 4.70
C ASP A 13 -9.31 -25.85 5.73
N ARG A 14 -7.98 -25.71 5.63
CA ARG A 14 -7.04 -26.45 6.49
C ARG A 14 -5.71 -25.72 6.64
N ILE A 15 -4.99 -26.04 7.70
CA ILE A 15 -3.61 -25.60 7.94
C ILE A 15 -2.68 -26.81 7.84
N GLY A 16 -1.55 -26.61 7.16
CA GLY A 16 -0.50 -27.60 7.05
C GLY A 16 0.89 -26.98 7.02
N PHE A 17 1.89 -27.83 6.87
CA PHE A 17 3.28 -27.41 6.67
C PHE A 17 3.98 -28.32 5.67
N PHE A 18 5.01 -27.78 5.01
CA PHE A 18 5.89 -28.47 4.07
C PHE A 18 7.31 -27.92 4.18
N GLY A 19 8.31 -28.79 4.14
CA GLY A 19 9.71 -28.38 4.06
C GLY A 19 10.65 -29.33 4.78
N LYS A 20 11.81 -28.79 5.21
CA LYS A 20 12.78 -29.53 6.01
C LYS A 20 12.71 -29.14 7.48
N LEU A 21 12.99 -30.11 8.34
CA LEU A 21 13.05 -29.96 9.79
C LEU A 21 14.33 -30.56 10.34
N PRO A 22 14.95 -29.98 11.39
CA PRO A 22 16.24 -30.45 11.92
C PRO A 22 16.24 -31.89 12.43
N THR A 23 15.08 -32.42 12.83
CA THR A 23 14.94 -33.78 13.37
C THR A 23 14.79 -34.85 12.28
N HIS A 24 14.54 -34.47 11.03
CA HIS A 24 14.20 -35.38 9.94
C HIS A 24 15.26 -35.34 8.84
N GLY A 25 15.46 -36.47 8.15
CA GLY A 25 16.41 -36.58 7.04
C GLY A 25 15.81 -36.13 5.70
N ASP A 26 14.51 -36.32 5.50
CA ASP A 26 13.79 -36.03 4.26
C ASP A 26 12.76 -34.91 4.43
N PHE A 27 12.10 -34.52 3.34
CA PHE A 27 11.00 -33.57 3.38
C PHE A 27 9.84 -34.10 4.23
N VAL A 28 9.27 -33.22 5.04
CA VAL A 28 8.09 -33.51 5.84
C VAL A 28 6.93 -32.67 5.30
N SER A 29 5.75 -33.29 5.16
CA SER A 29 4.52 -32.59 4.78
C SER A 29 3.35 -33.12 5.59
N THR A 30 2.48 -32.24 6.08
CA THR A 30 1.23 -32.61 6.75
C THR A 30 0.21 -31.51 6.52
N GLY A 31 -1.03 -31.88 6.14
CA GLY A 31 -2.14 -30.93 6.01
C GLY A 31 -2.10 -30.03 4.77
N ILE A 32 -1.10 -30.19 3.88
CA ILE A 32 -1.01 -29.50 2.59
C ILE A 32 -1.47 -30.45 1.49
N ASP A 33 -2.31 -29.98 0.56
CA ASP A 33 -2.74 -30.77 -0.59
C ASP A 33 -1.60 -31.01 -1.61
N HIS A 34 -1.78 -32.00 -2.47
CA HIS A 34 -0.74 -32.39 -3.44
C HIS A 34 -0.49 -31.36 -4.55
N THR A 35 -1.44 -30.48 -4.83
CA THR A 35 -1.28 -29.42 -5.84
C THR A 35 -0.37 -28.34 -5.27
N LEU A 36 -0.74 -27.80 -4.09
CA LEU A 36 0.04 -26.79 -3.40
C LEU A 36 1.44 -27.30 -3.03
N GLN A 37 1.56 -28.55 -2.57
CA GLN A 37 2.88 -29.11 -2.24
C GLN A 37 3.81 -29.11 -3.47
N ARG A 38 3.29 -29.45 -4.65
CA ARG A 38 4.07 -29.47 -5.90
C ARG A 38 4.49 -28.06 -6.32
N GLU A 39 3.54 -27.13 -6.33
CA GLU A 39 3.81 -25.72 -6.66
C GLU A 39 4.85 -25.10 -5.72
N LEU A 40 4.75 -25.38 -4.42
CA LEU A 40 5.74 -24.95 -3.43
C LEU A 40 7.11 -25.60 -3.67
N ASP A 41 7.16 -26.92 -3.88
CA ASP A 41 8.44 -27.63 -4.11
C ASP A 41 9.15 -27.11 -5.36
N ASP A 42 8.44 -27.00 -6.48
CA ASP A 42 8.98 -26.52 -7.75
C ASP A 42 9.48 -25.07 -7.62
N TRP A 43 8.69 -24.18 -7.00
CA TRP A 43 9.07 -22.79 -6.80
C TRP A 43 10.27 -22.65 -5.86
N LEU A 44 10.28 -23.35 -4.72
CA LEU A 44 11.36 -23.29 -3.73
C LEU A 44 12.67 -23.86 -4.29
N GLN A 45 12.62 -24.98 -5.01
CA GLN A 45 13.82 -25.56 -5.64
C GLN A 45 14.38 -24.62 -6.70
N ALA A 46 13.54 -24.05 -7.56
CA ALA A 46 13.97 -23.09 -8.57
C ALA A 46 14.54 -21.81 -7.93
N GLY A 47 13.91 -21.31 -6.87
CA GLY A 47 14.38 -20.15 -6.12
C GLY A 47 15.74 -20.39 -5.46
N LEU A 48 15.95 -21.53 -4.82
CA LEU A 48 17.24 -21.90 -4.23
C LEU A 48 18.35 -22.01 -5.29
N ARG A 49 18.03 -22.54 -6.49
CA ARG A 49 18.97 -22.55 -7.62
C ARG A 49 19.34 -21.13 -8.06
N ALA A 50 18.35 -20.25 -8.21
CA ALA A 50 18.59 -18.84 -8.53
C ALA A 50 19.47 -18.14 -7.47
N CYS A 51 19.27 -18.43 -6.18
CA CYS A 51 20.14 -17.94 -5.10
C CYS A 51 21.57 -18.46 -5.21
N GLN A 52 21.75 -19.74 -5.55
CA GLN A 52 23.08 -20.33 -5.74
C GLN A 52 23.81 -19.70 -6.92
N ASP A 53 23.12 -19.52 -8.04
CA ASP A 53 23.67 -18.90 -9.25
C ASP A 53 24.04 -17.43 -9.00
N ARG A 54 23.22 -16.70 -8.24
CA ARG A 54 23.40 -15.27 -7.99
C ARG A 54 24.42 -14.95 -6.90
N LEU A 55 24.37 -15.66 -5.77
CA LEU A 55 25.15 -15.34 -4.55
C LEU A 55 26.41 -16.21 -4.40
N GLY A 56 26.57 -17.25 -5.23
CA GLY A 56 27.72 -18.15 -5.18
C GLY A 56 27.89 -18.74 -3.79
N SER A 57 29.11 -18.75 -3.25
CA SER A 57 29.40 -19.33 -1.92
C SER A 57 28.64 -18.69 -0.75
N ARG A 58 28.18 -17.44 -0.88
CA ARG A 58 27.45 -16.71 0.18
C ARG A 58 25.98 -17.11 0.32
N TRP A 59 25.45 -17.92 -0.60
CA TRP A 59 24.01 -18.22 -0.64
C TRP A 59 23.47 -18.83 0.66
N ARG A 60 24.23 -19.73 1.31
CA ARG A 60 23.79 -20.40 2.54
C ARG A 60 23.69 -19.43 3.71
N ASP A 61 24.68 -18.56 3.85
CA ASP A 61 24.72 -17.58 4.93
C ASP A 61 23.60 -16.55 4.74
N ALA A 62 23.40 -16.06 3.51
CA ALA A 62 22.28 -15.17 3.19
C ALA A 62 20.92 -15.84 3.42
N PHE A 63 20.79 -17.12 3.05
CA PHE A 63 19.58 -17.90 3.27
C PHE A 63 19.26 -18.05 4.75
N HIS A 64 20.23 -18.44 5.58
CA HIS A 64 20.01 -18.60 7.04
C HIS A 64 19.88 -17.27 7.78
N ALA A 65 20.35 -16.17 7.21
CA ALA A 65 20.11 -14.81 7.71
C ALA A 65 18.72 -14.26 7.32
N MET A 66 17.98 -14.95 6.45
CA MET A 66 16.65 -14.54 6.03
C MET A 66 15.68 -14.59 7.22
N PRO A 67 14.94 -13.50 7.51
CA PRO A 67 13.90 -13.53 8.54
C PRO A 67 12.71 -14.38 8.08
N ALA A 68 11.78 -14.65 8.99
CA ALA A 68 10.50 -15.19 8.59
C ALA A 68 9.76 -14.21 7.67
N TRP A 69 9.18 -14.77 6.61
CA TRP A 69 8.37 -14.07 5.62
C TRP A 69 6.94 -14.55 5.72
N ARG A 70 6.02 -13.62 5.85
CA ARG A 70 4.58 -13.83 5.75
C ARG A 70 4.18 -13.69 4.29
N PHE A 71 3.20 -14.46 3.85
CA PHE A 71 2.72 -14.38 2.49
C PHE A 71 1.23 -14.68 2.36
N ILE A 72 0.64 -14.12 1.30
CA ILE A 72 -0.68 -14.48 0.80
C ILE A 72 -0.59 -14.64 -0.71
N VAL A 73 -1.02 -15.78 -1.24
CA VAL A 73 -1.12 -16.07 -2.67
C VAL A 73 -2.58 -16.32 -3.00
N GLU A 74 -3.14 -15.47 -3.85
CA GLU A 74 -4.56 -15.55 -4.22
C GLU A 74 -4.88 -16.83 -5.02
N ARG A 75 -6.12 -17.30 -4.87
CA ARG A 75 -6.68 -18.42 -5.64
C ARG A 75 -6.40 -18.27 -7.15
N GLY A 76 -6.21 -19.41 -7.81
CA GLY A 76 -5.88 -19.48 -9.24
C GLY A 76 -4.38 -19.39 -9.56
N ARG A 77 -3.52 -19.16 -8.56
CA ARG A 77 -2.04 -19.13 -8.74
C ARG A 77 -1.36 -20.46 -8.38
N TRP A 78 -1.51 -20.92 -7.14
CA TRP A 78 -0.97 -22.21 -6.67
C TRP A 78 -2.02 -23.31 -6.48
N GLY A 79 -3.22 -23.06 -7.00
CA GLY A 79 -4.37 -23.95 -6.83
C GLY A 79 -5.67 -23.18 -6.70
N PRO A 80 -6.79 -23.88 -6.41
CA PRO A 80 -8.11 -23.29 -6.31
C PRO A 80 -8.34 -22.48 -5.01
N ALA A 81 -7.52 -22.69 -3.99
CA ALA A 81 -7.61 -21.99 -2.71
C ALA A 81 -6.72 -20.74 -2.68
N THR A 82 -7.14 -19.74 -1.90
CA THR A 82 -6.24 -18.66 -1.46
C THR A 82 -5.34 -19.21 -0.35
N ILE A 83 -4.03 -18.98 -0.45
CA ILE A 83 -3.05 -19.53 0.47
C ILE A 83 -2.51 -18.39 1.33
N ALA A 84 -2.60 -18.50 2.66
CA ALA A 84 -1.96 -17.59 3.60
C ALA A 84 -0.93 -18.37 4.43
N GLY A 85 0.27 -17.83 4.65
CA GLY A 85 1.30 -18.61 5.32
C GLY A 85 2.52 -17.84 5.78
N VAL A 86 3.45 -18.59 6.37
CA VAL A 86 4.77 -18.12 6.77
C VAL A 86 5.85 -19.05 6.22
N LEU A 87 6.99 -18.48 5.87
CA LEU A 87 8.14 -19.15 5.29
C LEU A 87 9.40 -18.66 6.01
N LEU A 88 10.27 -19.57 6.45
CA LEU A 88 11.54 -19.23 7.07
C LEU A 88 12.65 -20.20 6.61
N PRO A 89 13.94 -19.85 6.77
CA PRO A 89 15.00 -20.79 6.45
C PRO A 89 14.99 -21.99 7.40
N SER A 90 15.37 -23.16 6.90
CA SER A 90 15.50 -24.38 7.70
C SER A 90 16.56 -25.30 7.11
N ALA A 91 16.89 -26.38 7.82
CA ALA A 91 17.77 -27.45 7.37
C ALA A 91 17.29 -28.80 7.91
N ASP A 92 17.63 -29.88 7.20
CA ASP A 92 17.43 -31.23 7.72
C ASP A 92 18.52 -31.63 8.73
N ARG A 93 18.37 -32.82 9.31
CA ARG A 93 19.32 -33.43 10.25
C ARG A 93 20.76 -33.51 9.72
N VAL A 94 20.95 -33.53 8.40
CA VAL A 94 22.27 -33.61 7.77
C VAL A 94 22.78 -32.25 7.28
N GLY A 95 22.06 -31.16 7.57
CA GLY A 95 22.47 -29.78 7.29
C GLY A 95 22.17 -29.29 5.87
N ARG A 96 21.34 -30.00 5.08
CA ARG A 96 20.93 -29.53 3.75
C ARG A 96 19.85 -28.45 3.91
N SER A 97 20.17 -27.22 3.51
CA SER A 97 19.26 -26.08 3.59
C SER A 97 18.05 -26.23 2.66
N PHE A 98 16.87 -26.02 3.22
CA PHE A 98 15.60 -25.86 2.50
C PHE A 98 14.58 -25.20 3.43
N PRO A 99 13.69 -24.33 2.94
CA PRO A 99 12.72 -23.63 3.79
C PRO A 99 11.78 -24.56 4.57
N LEU A 100 11.22 -24.03 5.66
CA LEU A 100 9.99 -24.53 6.26
C LEU A 100 8.86 -23.56 5.89
N VAL A 101 7.73 -24.10 5.44
CA VAL A 101 6.52 -23.36 5.11
C VAL A 101 5.38 -23.86 5.98
N ILE A 102 4.67 -22.95 6.65
CA ILE A 102 3.33 -23.20 7.23
C ILE A 102 2.32 -22.49 6.33
N ALA A 103 1.27 -23.19 5.90
CA ALA A 103 0.28 -22.66 4.98
C ALA A 103 -1.15 -23.04 5.37
N ALA A 104 -2.03 -22.04 5.40
CA ALA A 104 -3.48 -22.18 5.45
C ALA A 104 -4.04 -22.14 4.01
N GLN A 105 -4.81 -23.16 3.63
CA GLN A 105 -5.53 -23.24 2.37
C GLN A 105 -6.99 -22.83 2.61
N LEU A 106 -7.40 -21.69 2.04
CA LEU A 106 -8.74 -21.11 2.18
C LEU A 106 -9.51 -21.26 0.87
N HIS A 107 -10.28 -22.34 0.75
CA HIS A 107 -11.13 -22.64 -0.40
C HIS A 107 -12.39 -21.78 -0.40
N SER A 108 -12.89 -21.45 0.79
CA SER A 108 -14.12 -20.66 0.96
C SER A 108 -13.89 -19.16 0.83
N PHE A 109 -12.63 -18.69 0.88
CA PHE A 109 -12.29 -17.26 0.90
C PHE A 109 -12.10 -16.68 -0.51
N ASP A 110 -13.04 -15.86 -0.97
CA ASP A 110 -13.08 -15.23 -2.29
C ASP A 110 -12.86 -13.71 -2.28
N ASP A 111 -12.67 -13.13 -1.11
CA ASP A 111 -12.35 -11.71 -0.93
C ASP A 111 -10.88 -11.37 -1.28
N HIS A 112 -10.57 -10.07 -1.22
CA HIS A 112 -9.23 -9.57 -1.54
C HIS A 112 -8.19 -10.09 -0.53
N PRO A 113 -7.01 -10.58 -0.97
CA PRO A 113 -5.99 -11.16 -0.07
C PRO A 113 -5.59 -10.23 1.08
N ARG A 114 -5.58 -8.90 0.87
CA ARG A 114 -5.37 -7.90 1.93
C ARG A 114 -6.26 -8.05 3.16
N GLN A 115 -7.48 -8.56 3.04
CA GLN A 115 -8.31 -8.74 4.23
C GLN A 115 -7.72 -9.78 5.19
N LEU A 116 -7.02 -10.80 4.65
CA LEU A 116 -6.27 -11.75 5.47
C LEU A 116 -5.04 -11.11 6.09
N TYR A 117 -4.37 -10.17 5.39
CA TYR A 117 -3.20 -9.44 5.92
C TYR A 117 -3.52 -8.72 7.24
N LEU A 118 -4.74 -8.18 7.35
CA LEU A 118 -5.22 -7.50 8.57
C LEU A 118 -5.30 -8.44 9.79
N ASP A 119 -5.26 -9.75 9.58
CA ASP A 119 -5.20 -10.75 10.64
C ASP A 119 -3.77 -10.92 11.20
N SER A 120 -3.16 -9.81 11.62
CA SER A 120 -1.83 -9.77 12.21
C SER A 120 -1.63 -10.78 13.38
N PRO A 121 -2.62 -11.01 14.27
CA PRO A 121 -2.49 -12.02 15.32
C PRO A 121 -2.27 -13.44 14.78
N TRP A 122 -2.92 -13.79 13.66
CA TRP A 122 -2.73 -15.10 13.05
C TRP A 122 -1.30 -15.27 12.51
N PHE A 123 -0.82 -14.30 11.73
CA PHE A 123 0.54 -14.35 11.17
C PHE A 123 1.60 -14.36 12.25
N THR A 124 1.41 -13.59 13.33
CA THR A 124 2.32 -13.56 14.48
C THR A 124 2.37 -14.92 15.16
N ALA A 125 1.23 -15.58 15.37
CA ALA A 125 1.18 -16.92 15.95
C ALA A 125 1.78 -18.00 15.03
N ALA A 126 1.52 -17.91 13.72
CA ALA A 126 2.07 -18.83 12.72
C ALA A 126 3.59 -18.70 12.63
N GLU A 127 4.10 -17.46 12.59
CA GLU A 127 5.53 -17.15 12.58
C GLU A 127 6.23 -17.66 13.84
N ALA A 128 5.71 -17.33 15.03
CA ALA A 128 6.26 -17.80 16.30
C ALA A 128 6.28 -19.34 16.38
N LEU A 129 5.24 -20.01 15.86
CA LEU A 129 5.22 -21.47 15.75
C LEU A 129 6.31 -21.98 14.81
N ALA A 130 6.46 -21.37 13.64
CA ALA A 130 7.43 -21.77 12.64
C ALA A 130 8.88 -21.58 13.13
N GLU A 131 9.15 -20.50 13.87
CA GLU A 131 10.44 -20.22 14.53
C GLU A 131 10.85 -21.27 15.57
N THR A 132 9.90 -21.98 16.19
CA THR A 132 10.24 -23.09 17.09
C THR A 132 11.07 -24.18 16.41
N SER A 133 11.00 -24.30 15.07
CA SER A 133 11.83 -25.21 14.29
C SER A 133 13.32 -24.86 14.28
N LEU A 134 13.67 -23.62 14.63
CA LEU A 134 15.05 -23.16 14.75
C LEU A 134 15.65 -23.42 16.13
N ALA A 135 14.83 -23.81 17.11
CA ALA A 135 15.28 -24.10 18.46
C ALA A 135 16.11 -25.39 18.51
N ARG A 136 17.13 -25.41 19.40
CA ARG A 136 18.02 -26.57 19.54
C ARG A 136 17.30 -27.82 20.04
N ASP A 137 16.25 -27.64 20.81
CA ASP A 137 15.42 -28.66 21.43
C ASP A 137 14.09 -28.89 20.68
N PHE A 138 14.06 -28.60 19.36
CA PHE A 138 12.88 -28.78 18.53
C PHE A 138 12.27 -30.19 18.63
N ASP A 139 10.98 -30.23 18.97
CA ASP A 139 10.17 -31.45 19.01
C ASP A 139 9.00 -31.35 18.02
N ILE A 140 8.95 -32.30 17.07
CA ILE A 140 7.92 -32.33 16.04
C ILE A 140 6.53 -32.63 16.62
N GLY A 141 6.43 -33.40 17.71
CA GLY A 141 5.16 -33.74 18.34
C GLY A 141 4.45 -32.51 18.89
N THR A 142 5.20 -31.69 19.63
CA THR A 142 4.76 -30.40 20.17
C THR A 142 4.44 -29.40 19.07
N PHE A 143 5.28 -29.32 18.03
CA PHE A 143 5.03 -28.50 16.85
C PHE A 143 3.70 -28.85 16.18
N MET A 144 3.45 -30.14 15.91
CA MET A 144 2.20 -30.61 15.31
C MET A 144 0.98 -30.38 16.21
N ALA A 145 1.14 -30.53 17.53
CA ALA A 145 0.06 -30.25 18.48
C ALA A 145 -0.32 -28.76 18.47
N ASN A 146 0.67 -27.86 18.42
CA ASN A 146 0.43 -26.41 18.33
C ASN A 146 -0.13 -26.00 16.96
N LEU A 147 0.33 -26.61 15.87
CA LEU A 147 -0.22 -26.39 14.53
C LEU A 147 -1.73 -26.69 14.48
N LYS A 148 -2.17 -27.80 15.09
CA LYS A 148 -3.59 -28.16 15.18
C LYS A 148 -4.42 -27.18 16.02
N ARG A 149 -3.79 -26.41 16.90
CA ARG A 149 -4.44 -25.40 17.75
C ARG A 149 -4.45 -24.01 17.11
N LEU A 150 -3.68 -23.81 16.05
CA LEU A 150 -3.70 -22.56 15.30
C LEU A 150 -5.08 -22.43 14.63
N ARG A 151 -5.79 -21.34 14.92
CA ARG A 151 -7.07 -21.05 14.26
C ARG A 151 -6.86 -20.77 12.77
N MET A 152 -7.89 -20.87 11.96
CA MET A 152 -7.82 -20.38 10.58
C MET A 152 -7.60 -18.85 10.56
N PRO A 153 -6.82 -18.32 9.59
CA PRO A 153 -6.83 -16.90 9.30
C PRO A 153 -8.23 -16.52 8.82
N HIS A 154 -8.70 -15.36 9.25
CA HIS A 154 -10.02 -14.87 8.89
C HIS A 154 -9.90 -13.43 8.42
N ALA A 155 -10.68 -13.09 7.42
CA ALA A 155 -10.93 -11.70 7.08
C ALA A 155 -11.96 -11.10 8.04
N PRO A 156 -11.74 -9.87 8.54
CA PRO A 156 -12.80 -9.16 9.24
C PRO A 156 -13.98 -8.93 8.28
N GLU A 157 -15.22 -9.13 8.75
CA GLU A 157 -16.44 -8.87 7.95
C GLU A 157 -16.43 -7.43 7.43
N SER A 158 -16.43 -7.26 6.10
CA SER A 158 -16.61 -5.96 5.45
C SER A 158 -17.99 -5.84 4.82
N ALA A 159 -18.70 -4.75 5.14
CA ALA A 159 -20.04 -4.48 4.61
C ALA A 159 -20.03 -4.16 3.09
N ILE A 160 -18.85 -3.91 2.52
CA ILE A 160 -18.65 -3.47 1.14
C ILE A 160 -18.04 -4.57 0.26
N ALA A 161 -17.25 -5.49 0.84
CA ALA A 161 -16.55 -6.56 0.11
C ALA A 161 -17.50 -7.40 -0.79
N GLY A 162 -18.72 -7.67 -0.30
CA GLY A 162 -19.73 -8.40 -1.06
C GLY A 162 -20.35 -7.65 -2.27
N ARG A 163 -20.15 -6.33 -2.41
CA ARG A 163 -20.75 -5.54 -3.49
C ARG A 163 -19.93 -5.53 -4.78
N PHE A 164 -18.62 -5.80 -4.71
CA PHE A 164 -17.71 -5.67 -5.85
C PHE A 164 -16.83 -6.90 -6.11
N ALA A 165 -17.05 -8.01 -5.39
CA ALA A 165 -16.34 -9.29 -5.51
C ALA A 165 -16.31 -9.92 -6.93
N SER A 166 -17.04 -9.37 -7.91
CA SER A 166 -17.15 -9.92 -9.27
C SER A 166 -16.38 -9.17 -10.36
N LEU A 167 -15.72 -8.04 -10.06
CA LEU A 167 -15.01 -7.27 -11.09
C LEU A 167 -13.59 -7.79 -11.29
N GLY A 168 -13.42 -8.71 -12.25
CA GLY A 168 -12.16 -9.09 -12.93
C GLY A 168 -10.86 -8.63 -12.26
N ARG A 169 -10.55 -9.24 -11.10
CA ARG A 169 -9.34 -8.95 -10.33
C ARG A 169 -8.14 -9.67 -10.95
N ASP A 170 -7.02 -8.96 -11.11
CA ASP A 170 -5.75 -9.58 -11.42
C ASP A 170 -5.23 -10.27 -10.17
N SER A 171 -5.28 -11.60 -10.12
CA SER A 171 -4.91 -12.37 -8.94
C SER A 171 -3.47 -12.08 -8.52
N SER A 172 -3.23 -11.71 -7.27
CA SER A 172 -1.91 -11.22 -6.81
C SER A 172 -1.33 -12.04 -5.67
N SER A 173 -0.04 -11.83 -5.39
CA SER A 173 0.58 -12.33 -4.16
C SER A 173 1.19 -11.19 -3.35
N LEU A 174 1.09 -11.29 -2.03
CA LEU A 174 1.61 -10.37 -1.03
C LEU A 174 2.69 -11.09 -0.23
N TRP A 175 3.84 -10.46 -0.04
CA TRP A 175 4.97 -10.98 0.71
C TRP A 175 5.49 -9.89 1.63
N TRP A 176 5.62 -10.16 2.92
CA TRP A 176 6.14 -9.16 3.85
C TRP A 176 6.84 -9.80 5.05
N LYS A 177 7.72 -9.02 5.66
CA LYS A 177 8.32 -9.29 6.97
C LYS A 177 7.99 -8.14 7.91
N THR A 178 7.91 -8.44 9.20
CA THR A 178 7.79 -7.44 10.26
C THR A 178 9.15 -7.20 10.89
N ASP A 179 9.45 -5.96 11.28
CA ASP A 179 10.61 -5.69 12.12
C ASP A 179 10.44 -6.29 13.52
N ALA A 180 11.53 -6.39 14.29
CA ALA A 180 11.51 -6.95 15.64
C ALA A 180 10.62 -6.15 16.63
N ALA A 181 10.23 -4.93 16.26
CA ALA A 181 9.30 -4.09 17.02
C ALA A 181 7.83 -4.27 16.58
N GLY A 182 7.56 -5.02 15.51
CA GLY A 182 6.22 -5.26 14.95
C GLY A 182 5.55 -4.03 14.32
N ARG A 183 6.30 -2.96 14.01
CA ARG A 183 5.76 -1.66 13.57
C ARG A 183 5.89 -1.41 12.07
N ASP A 184 6.96 -1.91 11.45
CA ASP A 184 7.22 -1.68 10.02
C ASP A 184 7.08 -3.00 9.24
N ALA A 185 6.03 -3.12 8.42
CA ALA A 185 5.92 -4.18 7.43
C ALA A 185 6.70 -3.77 6.16
N LYS A 186 7.69 -4.57 5.75
CA LYS A 186 8.43 -4.36 4.49
C LYS A 186 8.29 -5.57 3.61
N GLY A 187 8.06 -5.39 2.32
CA GLY A 187 7.70 -6.52 1.48
C GLY A 187 7.75 -6.29 -0.03
N PHE A 188 6.89 -7.00 -0.74
CA PHE A 188 6.53 -6.74 -2.13
C PHE A 188 5.21 -7.41 -2.53
N ARG A 189 4.63 -6.95 -3.65
CA ARG A 189 3.50 -7.58 -4.34
C ARG A 189 3.95 -8.12 -5.70
N THR A 190 3.35 -9.22 -6.15
CA THR A 190 3.46 -9.69 -7.54
C THR A 190 2.07 -9.79 -8.17
N ALA A 191 1.96 -9.41 -9.45
CA ALA A 191 0.73 -9.57 -10.23
C ALA A 191 0.70 -10.91 -11.02
N SER A 192 1.80 -11.65 -11.02
CA SER A 192 1.96 -12.96 -11.65
C SER A 192 2.16 -14.05 -10.58
N PRO A 193 1.97 -15.34 -10.90
CA PRO A 193 2.34 -16.42 -10.00
C PRO A 193 3.78 -16.22 -9.50
N PRO A 194 4.08 -16.52 -8.22
CA PRO A 194 5.41 -16.34 -7.65
C PRO A 194 6.49 -16.98 -8.53
N ALA A 195 7.43 -16.17 -9.02
CA ALA A 195 8.52 -16.61 -9.87
C ALA A 195 9.75 -16.97 -9.02
N PRO A 196 10.71 -17.76 -9.54
CA PRO A 196 11.94 -18.08 -8.81
C PRO A 196 12.73 -16.83 -8.36
N ALA A 197 12.67 -15.76 -9.14
CA ALA A 197 13.29 -14.47 -8.80
C ALA A 197 12.65 -13.81 -7.57
N ASP A 198 11.39 -14.09 -7.26
CA ASP A 198 10.73 -13.57 -6.05
C ASP A 198 11.30 -14.20 -4.79
N PHE A 199 11.67 -15.50 -4.83
CA PHE A 199 12.37 -16.15 -3.72
C PHE A 199 13.75 -15.55 -3.48
N LEU A 200 14.48 -15.22 -4.55
CA LEU A 200 15.77 -14.52 -4.45
C LEU A 200 15.63 -13.19 -3.69
N ARG A 201 14.55 -12.43 -3.94
CA ARG A 201 14.26 -11.17 -3.21
C ARG A 201 14.09 -11.40 -1.71
N LEU A 202 13.50 -12.52 -1.29
CA LEU A 202 13.35 -12.87 0.14
C LEU A 202 14.71 -12.97 0.82
N VAL A 203 15.64 -13.68 0.17
CA VAL A 203 17.02 -13.94 0.64
C VAL A 203 17.89 -12.67 0.57
N GLU A 204 17.85 -11.94 -0.54
CA GLU A 204 18.65 -10.71 -0.71
C GLU A 204 18.21 -9.58 0.22
N SER A 205 16.94 -9.57 0.66
CA SER A 205 16.44 -8.59 1.65
C SER A 205 17.18 -8.62 2.99
N ALA A 206 17.87 -9.73 3.30
CA ALA A 206 18.71 -9.89 4.48
C ALA A 206 20.17 -9.49 4.19
N ALA A 207 20.66 -9.71 2.98
CA ALA A 207 22.01 -9.33 2.56
C ALA A 207 22.19 -7.81 2.45
N GLY A 208 21.17 -7.08 1.96
CA GLY A 208 21.23 -5.63 1.77
C GLY A 208 21.30 -4.81 3.07
N ALA A 209 20.87 -5.35 4.21
CA ALA A 209 20.99 -4.70 5.51
C ALA A 209 22.44 -4.66 6.04
N ALA A 210 23.31 -5.56 5.56
CA ALA A 210 24.73 -5.59 5.89
C ALA A 210 25.57 -4.69 4.94
N GLU A 211 25.06 -4.38 3.74
CA GLU A 211 25.80 -3.66 2.70
C GLU A 211 25.43 -2.16 2.61
N SER A 212 24.35 -1.69 3.25
CA SER A 212 23.94 -0.27 3.26
C SER A 212 24.77 0.66 4.16
N ALA A 213 25.90 0.19 4.70
CA ALA A 213 26.87 1.00 5.45
C ALA A 213 28.09 1.42 4.62
N GLY A 214 28.15 1.06 3.34
CA GLY A 214 29.31 1.34 2.50
C GLY A 214 28.93 1.77 1.09
N GLN A 215 29.36 2.98 0.75
CA GLN A 215 29.61 3.48 -0.61
C GLN A 215 28.45 4.14 -1.36
N GLU A 216 28.42 5.45 -1.16
CA GLU A 216 28.03 6.48 -2.11
C GLU A 216 28.76 6.33 -3.45
N ALA A 217 28.02 6.58 -4.55
CA ALA A 217 28.52 6.70 -5.92
C ALA A 217 29.45 7.93 -6.08
N PRO A 218 30.21 8.05 -7.18
CA PRO A 218 29.65 8.80 -8.32
C PRO A 218 30.24 8.48 -9.71
N GLY A 219 29.56 8.98 -10.77
CA GLY A 219 30.27 9.69 -11.85
C GLY A 219 29.98 9.29 -13.29
N GLY A 220 29.35 10.23 -14.03
CA GLY A 220 29.57 10.53 -15.45
C GLY A 220 28.96 9.57 -16.49
N GLU A 221 28.66 9.99 -17.72
CA GLU A 221 28.59 11.30 -18.34
C GLU A 221 27.77 11.16 -19.65
N MET A 222 27.24 12.29 -20.08
CA MET A 222 26.42 12.61 -21.24
C MET A 222 26.94 12.07 -22.59
N ARG A 223 26.03 11.70 -23.52
CA ARG A 223 26.25 11.90 -24.97
C ARG A 223 24.94 11.94 -25.77
N SER A 224 24.86 12.98 -26.57
CA SER A 224 23.79 13.46 -27.45
C SER A 224 23.92 12.92 -28.87
N ILE A 225 22.80 12.64 -29.56
CA ILE A 225 22.70 12.55 -31.04
C ILE A 225 21.33 13.11 -31.49
N GLU A 226 21.36 13.83 -32.61
CA GLU A 226 20.37 14.74 -33.20
C GLU A 226 19.16 14.08 -33.90
N ALA A 227 18.14 14.92 -34.16
CA ALA A 227 16.88 14.72 -34.88
C ALA A 227 17.07 14.48 -36.40
N ALA A 228 16.11 13.94 -37.17
CA ALA A 228 14.80 14.50 -37.56
C ALA A 228 14.11 13.54 -38.60
N PRO A 229 13.00 13.90 -39.30
CA PRO A 229 11.68 14.34 -38.86
C PRO A 229 10.49 13.58 -39.53
N GLY A 230 9.27 13.84 -39.05
CA GLY A 230 8.06 13.93 -39.87
C GLY A 230 7.13 12.71 -39.87
N HIS A 231 5.87 12.91 -39.45
CA HIS A 231 4.73 13.08 -40.38
C HIS A 231 3.40 13.30 -39.64
N ALA A 232 2.68 14.29 -40.14
CA ALA A 232 1.23 14.43 -40.31
C ALA A 232 0.29 14.38 -39.09
N ALA A 233 -0.35 15.54 -38.91
CA ALA A 233 -1.54 15.79 -38.12
C ALA A 233 -2.79 15.05 -38.66
N ALA A 234 -3.67 14.69 -37.73
CA ALA A 234 -5.11 14.60 -37.96
C ALA A 234 -5.83 15.02 -36.67
N GLU A 235 -6.24 16.29 -36.65
CA GLU A 235 -7.46 16.79 -36.01
C GLU A 235 -8.66 15.94 -36.50
N SER A 236 -9.81 15.78 -35.86
CA SER A 236 -10.50 16.26 -34.66
C SER A 236 -11.84 15.48 -34.72
N GLU A 237 -12.49 15.16 -33.60
CA GLU A 237 -13.95 15.30 -33.59
C GLU A 237 -14.53 15.32 -32.17
N VAL A 238 -15.44 16.27 -32.00
CA VAL A 238 -16.04 16.77 -30.76
C VAL A 238 -17.43 16.16 -30.65
N ALA A 239 -17.79 15.60 -29.49
CA ALA A 239 -19.15 15.13 -29.20
C ALA A 239 -19.85 16.07 -28.22
N ALA A 240 -21.06 16.50 -28.58
CA ALA A 240 -21.93 17.44 -27.86
C ALA A 240 -22.91 16.71 -26.90
N PRO A 241 -23.58 17.43 -25.96
CA PRO A 241 -24.01 16.90 -24.66
C PRO A 241 -25.47 16.40 -24.60
N ILE A 242 -25.76 15.59 -23.58
CA ILE A 242 -27.07 14.99 -23.27
C ILE A 242 -27.78 15.83 -22.17
N PRO A 243 -29.13 15.96 -22.16
CA PRO A 243 -29.84 16.89 -21.27
C PRO A 243 -29.90 16.45 -19.80
N GLU A 244 -29.79 17.42 -18.90
CA GLU A 244 -29.72 17.31 -17.44
C GLU A 244 -31.14 17.28 -16.81
N THR A 245 -31.47 16.21 -16.09
CA THR A 245 -32.70 16.08 -15.29
C THR A 245 -32.54 16.73 -13.90
N ALA A 246 -33.59 17.42 -13.44
CA ALA A 246 -33.61 18.21 -12.19
C ALA A 246 -33.23 17.40 -10.93
N PRO A 247 -32.52 18.00 -9.95
CA PRO A 247 -32.01 17.29 -8.78
C PRO A 247 -33.11 16.96 -7.75
N PRO A 248 -33.06 15.78 -7.10
CA PRO A 248 -33.95 15.42 -6.00
C PRO A 248 -33.69 16.28 -4.74
N PRO A 249 -34.63 16.33 -3.78
CA PRO A 249 -34.53 17.15 -2.57
C PRO A 249 -33.27 16.83 -1.74
N ALA A 250 -32.70 17.87 -1.11
CA ALA A 250 -31.42 17.80 -0.41
C ALA A 250 -31.43 16.80 0.76
N THR A 251 -30.92 15.60 0.51
CA THR A 251 -30.62 14.60 1.52
C THR A 251 -29.39 15.07 2.30
N PHE A 252 -29.50 15.19 3.63
CA PHE A 252 -28.34 15.50 4.46
C PHE A 252 -27.38 14.30 4.47
N LEU A 253 -26.25 14.43 3.77
CA LEU A 253 -25.20 13.42 3.79
C LEU A 253 -24.45 13.48 5.12
N GLY A 254 -24.38 12.36 5.82
CA GLY A 254 -23.40 12.15 6.87
C GLY A 254 -22.02 12.01 6.25
N ILE A 255 -20.99 12.45 6.97
CA ILE A 255 -19.60 12.25 6.58
C ILE A 255 -18.95 11.39 7.66
N ALA A 256 -18.24 10.36 7.24
CA ALA A 256 -17.37 9.57 8.10
C ALA A 256 -16.00 9.50 7.43
N HIS A 257 -14.94 9.29 8.20
CA HIS A 257 -13.59 9.23 7.63
C HIS A 257 -12.64 8.35 8.44
N SER A 258 -11.60 7.85 7.79
CA SER A 258 -10.39 7.31 8.41
C SER A 258 -9.16 8.01 7.85
N HIS A 259 -8.06 8.01 8.60
CA HIS A 259 -6.80 8.56 8.15
C HIS A 259 -5.63 7.76 8.71
N ALA A 260 -4.55 7.71 7.96
CA ALA A 260 -3.31 7.07 8.37
C ALA A 260 -2.12 7.83 7.77
N THR A 261 -1.01 7.87 8.50
CA THR A 261 0.24 8.45 8.02
C THR A 261 1.44 7.67 8.54
N HIS A 262 2.49 7.56 7.73
CA HIS A 262 3.71 6.84 8.04
C HIS A 262 4.92 7.53 7.42
N LEU A 263 6.08 7.43 8.06
CA LEU A 263 7.34 7.98 7.56
C LEU A 263 7.92 7.24 6.33
N GLY A 264 7.28 6.17 5.86
CA GLY A 264 7.84 5.24 4.85
C GLY A 264 8.94 4.33 5.39
N THR A 265 9.68 3.65 4.51
CA THR A 265 10.67 2.62 4.89
C THR A 265 12.11 3.12 5.00
N ARG A 266 12.37 4.41 4.69
CA ARG A 266 13.72 5.00 4.55
C ARG A 266 13.94 6.26 5.39
N LEU A 267 12.96 7.14 5.49
CA LEU A 267 13.14 8.45 6.14
C LEU A 267 13.14 8.32 7.66
N ALA A 268 13.73 9.27 8.38
CA ALA A 268 13.71 9.30 9.85
C ALA A 268 12.61 10.23 10.40
N LEU A 269 11.99 11.03 9.54
CA LEU A 269 11.01 12.05 9.87
C LEU A 269 9.82 11.94 8.92
N ASN A 270 8.62 12.12 9.47
CA ASN A 270 7.42 12.29 8.66
C ASN A 270 7.22 13.78 8.34
N ALA A 271 7.41 14.16 7.08
CA ALA A 271 7.17 15.49 6.57
C ALA A 271 5.74 15.70 6.07
N ASP A 272 4.88 14.67 6.10
CA ASP A 272 3.46 14.85 5.84
C ASP A 272 2.71 15.34 7.09
N ALA A 273 1.67 16.14 6.87
CA ALA A 273 0.73 16.54 7.90
C ALA A 273 -0.71 16.45 7.37
N LEU A 274 -1.66 16.13 8.24
CA LEU A 274 -3.06 15.90 7.89
C LEU A 274 -4.02 16.64 8.83
N ILE A 275 -5.20 16.98 8.32
CA ILE A 275 -6.36 17.44 9.09
C ILE A 275 -7.61 16.74 8.58
N ALA A 276 -8.43 16.29 9.52
CA ALA A 276 -9.79 15.82 9.29
C ALA A 276 -10.68 16.50 10.35
N SER A 277 -11.45 17.50 9.94
CA SER A 277 -12.36 18.26 10.81
C SER A 277 -13.79 17.91 10.47
N ASP A 278 -14.45 17.13 11.33
CA ASP A 278 -15.88 16.81 11.20
C ASP A 278 -16.79 18.04 11.27
N PRO A 279 -16.61 18.99 12.23
CA PRO A 279 -17.45 20.19 12.30
C PRO A 279 -17.37 21.04 11.03
N ASP A 280 -16.16 21.18 10.49
CA ASP A 280 -15.91 21.99 9.29
C ASP A 280 -16.05 21.18 7.99
N ARG A 281 -16.32 19.88 8.05
CA ARG A 281 -16.26 18.94 6.91
C ARG A 281 -15.09 19.25 5.97
N LEU A 282 -13.90 19.41 6.56
CA LEU A 282 -12.68 19.85 5.91
C LEU A 282 -11.59 18.80 6.12
N PHE A 283 -11.01 18.35 5.01
CA PHE A 283 -9.97 17.33 4.98
C PHE A 283 -8.79 17.87 4.18
N ALA A 284 -7.57 17.75 4.68
CA ALA A 284 -6.40 18.13 3.91
C ALA A 284 -5.20 17.26 4.21
N VAL A 285 -4.38 17.06 3.19
CA VAL A 285 -3.05 16.47 3.28
C VAL A 285 -2.05 17.51 2.76
N ALA A 286 -1.01 17.78 3.54
CA ALA A 286 0.14 18.57 3.15
C ALA A 286 1.39 17.69 3.18
N ASP A 287 2.12 17.63 2.07
CA ASP A 287 3.33 16.83 1.87
C ASP A 287 4.52 17.80 1.84
N GLY A 288 5.36 17.74 2.87
CA GLY A 288 6.54 18.59 3.02
C GLY A 288 7.62 18.23 2.00
N ILE A 289 8.07 19.21 1.23
CA ILE A 289 9.05 18.99 0.15
C ILE A 289 10.46 19.01 0.72
N GLY A 290 11.10 17.83 0.74
CA GLY A 290 12.48 17.63 1.19
C GLY A 290 12.56 16.58 2.31
N ASP A 291 13.78 16.25 2.73
CA ASP A 291 14.08 15.29 3.80
C ASP A 291 14.60 15.95 5.09
N GLU A 292 14.71 17.28 5.09
CA GLU A 292 15.14 18.10 6.23
C GLU A 292 13.97 18.45 7.17
N PRO A 293 14.23 18.81 8.44
CA PRO A 293 13.19 19.25 9.39
C PRO A 293 12.32 20.40 8.89
N ALA A 294 12.84 21.22 7.97
CA ALA A 294 12.12 22.30 7.31
C ALA A 294 10.91 21.79 6.50
N ALA A 295 11.00 20.61 5.89
CA ALA A 295 9.89 20.01 5.13
C ALA A 295 8.71 19.70 6.06
N ALA A 296 8.98 19.06 7.20
CA ALA A 296 7.96 18.78 8.22
C ALA A 296 7.42 20.05 8.90
N GLU A 297 8.23 21.11 9.01
CA GLU A 297 7.73 22.41 9.45
C GLU A 297 6.75 23.03 8.44
N ALA A 298 7.04 22.93 7.14
CA ALA A 298 6.20 23.50 6.10
C ALA A 298 4.80 22.89 6.04
N SER A 299 4.70 21.55 6.10
CA SER A 299 3.41 20.85 6.12
C SER A 299 2.62 21.16 7.40
N ARG A 300 3.29 21.19 8.57
CA ARG A 300 2.66 21.55 9.85
C ARG A 300 2.11 22.97 9.87
N ILE A 301 2.85 23.96 9.37
CA ILE A 301 2.37 25.34 9.25
C ILE A 301 1.15 25.40 8.32
N THR A 302 1.21 24.70 7.19
CA THR A 302 0.12 24.65 6.22
C THR A 302 -1.17 24.11 6.85
N ILE A 303 -1.08 22.99 7.56
CA ILE A 303 -2.23 22.37 8.25
C ILE A 303 -2.72 23.23 9.42
N ALA A 304 -1.83 23.79 10.24
CA ALA A 304 -2.21 24.65 11.36
C ALA A 304 -3.00 25.88 10.89
N VAL A 305 -2.58 26.51 9.79
CA VAL A 305 -3.28 27.64 9.19
C VAL A 305 -4.66 27.25 8.65
N LEU A 306 -4.83 26.02 8.15
CA LEU A 306 -6.12 25.50 7.70
C LEU A 306 -7.06 25.21 8.89
N ALA A 307 -6.51 24.69 9.99
CA ALA A 307 -7.21 24.32 11.22
C ALA A 307 -7.89 25.49 11.94
N ASP A 308 -7.43 26.74 11.72
CA ASP A 308 -8.02 27.95 12.29
C ASP A 308 -9.43 28.23 11.74
N GLY A 309 -10.44 27.44 12.14
CA GLY A 309 -11.90 27.64 11.97
C GLY A 309 -12.40 27.86 10.54
N CYS A 310 -13.24 26.97 10.01
CA CYS A 310 -13.94 27.17 8.73
C CYS A 310 -15.45 27.24 8.94
N GLY A 311 -15.89 28.15 9.81
CA GLY A 311 -17.31 28.41 10.12
C GLY A 311 -18.05 29.16 9.01
N HIS A 312 -18.01 28.64 7.79
CA HIS A 312 -18.71 29.19 6.62
C HIS A 312 -19.84 28.24 6.21
N ASP A 313 -21.03 28.81 6.01
CA ASP A 313 -22.24 28.06 5.68
C ASP A 313 -22.26 27.65 4.19
N THR A 314 -21.64 28.44 3.31
CA THR A 314 -21.63 28.19 1.86
C THR A 314 -20.29 27.65 1.36
N LEU A 315 -20.35 26.87 0.28
CA LEU A 315 -19.14 26.34 -0.37
C LEU A 315 -18.25 27.46 -0.92
N ASP A 316 -18.83 28.50 -1.52
CA ASP A 316 -18.07 29.59 -2.15
C ASP A 316 -17.29 30.43 -1.13
N GLU A 317 -17.87 30.66 0.06
CA GLU A 317 -17.17 31.31 1.18
C GLU A 317 -16.06 30.40 1.73
N ALA A 318 -16.33 29.10 1.87
CA ALA A 318 -15.32 28.13 2.28
C ALA A 318 -14.13 28.11 1.30
N ILE A 319 -14.37 28.10 -0.02
CA ILE A 319 -13.32 28.14 -1.04
C ILE A 319 -12.48 29.42 -0.91
N LYS A 320 -13.12 30.59 -0.79
CA LYS A 320 -12.42 31.88 -0.64
C LYS A 320 -11.56 31.88 0.63
N ASN A 321 -12.10 31.38 1.74
CA ASN A 321 -11.39 31.27 3.00
C ASN A 321 -10.18 30.33 2.91
N ILE A 322 -10.36 29.13 2.34
CA ILE A 322 -9.28 28.16 2.14
C ILE A 322 -8.18 28.76 1.28
N LYS A 323 -8.51 29.41 0.15
CA LYS A 323 -7.51 30.09 -0.69
C LYS A 323 -6.76 31.19 0.06
N GLY A 324 -7.47 32.01 0.84
CA GLY A 324 -6.85 33.02 1.69
C GLY A 324 -5.90 32.42 2.74
N LYS A 325 -6.29 31.32 3.37
CA LYS A 325 -5.47 30.57 4.32
C LYS A 325 -4.23 29.96 3.66
N LEU A 326 -4.37 29.33 2.50
CA LEU A 326 -3.21 28.84 1.73
C LEU A 326 -2.27 29.97 1.32
N GLY A 327 -2.80 31.14 0.95
CA GLY A 327 -2.00 32.35 0.71
C GLY A 327 -1.25 32.84 1.95
N ARG A 328 -1.91 32.83 3.13
CA ARG A 328 -1.28 33.15 4.42
C ARG A 328 -0.16 32.17 4.77
N ALA A 329 -0.41 30.86 4.63
CA ALA A 329 0.60 29.83 4.85
C ALA A 329 1.80 30.02 3.91
N HIS A 330 1.56 30.28 2.63
CA HIS A 330 2.61 30.56 1.66
C HIS A 330 3.47 31.78 2.04
N GLY A 331 2.84 32.88 2.47
CA GLY A 331 3.58 34.07 2.96
C GLY A 331 4.39 33.80 4.22
N LEU A 332 3.87 33.01 5.16
CA LEU A 332 4.60 32.59 6.36
C LEU A 332 5.85 31.79 6.00
N LEU A 333 5.74 30.82 5.10
CA LEU A 333 6.87 30.00 4.66
C LEU A 333 7.95 30.82 3.96
N GLN A 334 7.57 31.77 3.11
CA GLN A 334 8.53 32.70 2.49
C GLN A 334 9.23 33.59 3.53
N SER A 335 8.54 34.02 4.58
CA SER A 335 9.14 34.87 5.63
C SER A 335 10.21 34.13 6.46
N ILE A 336 10.04 32.82 6.66
CA ILE A 336 11.01 31.99 7.39
C ILE A 336 12.35 31.95 6.64
N ALA A 337 12.33 31.83 5.32
CA ALA A 337 13.55 31.81 4.51
C ALA A 337 14.37 33.10 4.60
N SER A 338 13.67 34.25 4.61
CA SER A 338 14.29 35.59 4.68
C SER A 338 15.09 35.83 5.96
N SER A 339 14.81 35.08 7.03
CA SER A 339 15.44 35.26 8.34
C SER A 339 16.60 34.30 8.64
N ALA A 340 16.77 33.22 7.86
CA ALA A 340 17.61 32.08 8.27
C ALA A 340 18.72 31.63 7.30
N SER A 341 18.91 32.26 6.11
CA SER A 341 19.85 31.77 5.08
C SER A 341 19.72 30.26 4.78
N ARG A 342 18.49 29.74 4.86
CA ARG A 342 18.13 28.34 4.62
C ARG A 342 17.27 28.25 3.36
N GLN A 343 17.26 27.07 2.75
CA GLN A 343 16.30 26.74 1.69
C GLN A 343 14.87 26.98 2.21
N VAL A 344 14.01 27.58 1.37
CA VAL A 344 12.64 27.93 1.75
C VAL A 344 11.87 26.65 2.11
N PRO A 345 11.29 26.53 3.32
CA PRO A 345 10.40 25.44 3.66
C PRO A 345 9.23 25.39 2.67
N ALA A 346 8.96 24.23 2.09
CA ALA A 346 7.99 24.09 1.01
C ALA A 346 7.09 22.87 1.22
N ALA A 347 5.86 22.94 0.71
CA ALA A 347 4.90 21.84 0.81
C ALA A 347 3.95 21.78 -0.39
N SER A 348 3.65 20.56 -0.86
CA SER A 348 2.48 20.26 -1.66
C SER A 348 1.25 20.17 -0.74
N VAL A 349 0.04 20.49 -1.25
CA VAL A 349 -1.21 20.39 -0.48
C VAL A 349 -2.38 20.03 -1.37
N ALA A 350 -3.32 19.26 -0.84
CA ALA A 350 -4.69 19.17 -1.36
C ALA A 350 -5.70 19.24 -0.20
N VAL A 351 -6.78 19.97 -0.43
CA VAL A 351 -7.85 20.24 0.53
C VAL A 351 -9.18 19.84 -0.10
N LEU A 352 -9.95 18.98 0.56
CA LEU A 352 -11.34 18.66 0.26
C LEU A 352 -12.23 19.36 1.30
N CYS A 353 -13.21 20.13 0.85
CA CYS A 353 -14.27 20.64 1.72
C CYS A 353 -15.65 20.25 1.18
N ILE A 354 -16.56 19.88 2.06
CA ILE A 354 -17.92 19.47 1.72
C ILE A 354 -18.92 20.40 2.39
N ARG A 355 -19.86 20.97 1.63
CA ARG A 355 -20.93 21.85 2.11
C ARG A 355 -22.24 21.48 1.42
N GLY A 356 -23.23 21.04 2.21
CA GLY A 356 -24.49 20.53 1.67
C GLY A 356 -24.26 19.32 0.77
N ASP A 357 -24.74 19.40 -0.47
CA ASP A 357 -24.64 18.41 -1.54
C ASP A 357 -23.50 18.70 -2.53
N ARG A 358 -22.58 19.61 -2.18
CA ARG A 358 -21.43 19.98 -3.01
C ARG A 358 -20.11 19.81 -2.28
N TYR A 359 -19.06 19.58 -3.06
CA TYR A 359 -17.69 19.58 -2.56
C TYR A 359 -16.78 20.46 -3.42
N ALA A 360 -15.66 20.88 -2.84
CA ALA A 360 -14.56 21.48 -3.58
C ALA A 360 -13.23 20.84 -3.20
N VAL A 361 -12.40 20.61 -4.22
CA VAL A 361 -11.00 20.18 -4.06
C VAL A 361 -10.09 21.34 -4.48
N ILE A 362 -9.20 21.75 -3.59
CA ILE A 362 -8.26 22.86 -3.81
C ILE A 362 -6.85 22.34 -3.58
N TRP A 363 -5.95 22.46 -4.57
CA TRP A 363 -4.63 21.86 -4.47
C TRP A 363 -3.51 22.70 -5.12
N ALA A 364 -2.29 22.47 -4.65
CA ALA A 364 -1.04 22.95 -5.23
C ALA A 364 0.05 21.91 -4.97
N GLY A 365 0.76 21.46 -6.01
CA GLY A 365 1.71 20.36 -5.93
C GLY A 365 1.13 19.03 -6.42
N ASP A 366 1.54 17.93 -5.79
CA ASP A 366 1.26 16.55 -6.21
C ASP A 366 0.64 15.67 -5.12
N VAL A 367 0.10 16.29 -4.06
CA VAL A 367 -0.90 15.62 -3.22
C VAL A 367 -2.15 15.44 -4.08
N ARG A 368 -2.69 14.21 -4.08
CA ARG A 368 -3.80 13.85 -4.97
C ARG A 368 -5.10 13.66 -4.22
N CYS A 369 -6.20 13.90 -4.94
CA CYS A 369 -7.55 13.55 -4.52
C CYS A 369 -8.22 12.66 -5.57
N TYR A 370 -8.87 11.59 -5.13
CA TYR A 370 -9.67 10.69 -5.96
C TYR A 370 -11.10 10.63 -5.44
N LEU A 371 -12.04 10.37 -6.36
CA LEU A 371 -13.42 10.00 -6.07
C LEU A 371 -13.68 8.60 -6.61
N LEU A 372 -14.19 7.73 -5.75
CA LEU A 372 -14.75 6.43 -6.06
C LEU A 372 -16.28 6.55 -6.02
N ARG A 373 -16.92 6.39 -7.17
CA ARG A 373 -18.38 6.41 -7.34
C ARG A 373 -18.78 5.28 -8.30
N ASP A 374 -19.82 4.52 -7.96
CA ASP A 374 -20.32 3.40 -8.77
C ASP A 374 -19.24 2.39 -9.18
N GLY A 375 -18.29 2.13 -8.29
CA GLY A 375 -17.17 1.20 -8.54
C GLY A 375 -16.03 1.79 -9.40
N LEU A 376 -16.14 3.04 -9.86
CA LEU A 376 -15.15 3.70 -10.70
C LEU A 376 -14.37 4.75 -9.91
N MET A 377 -13.04 4.62 -9.89
CA MET A 377 -12.15 5.61 -9.29
C MET A 377 -11.66 6.60 -10.35
N ARG A 378 -11.86 7.90 -10.12
CA ARG A 378 -11.32 8.99 -10.96
C ARG A 378 -10.45 9.95 -10.15
N SER A 379 -9.36 10.41 -10.76
CA SER A 379 -8.54 11.49 -10.17
C SER A 379 -9.26 12.83 -10.31
N LEU A 380 -9.42 13.54 -9.20
CA LEU A 380 -9.97 14.90 -9.16
C LEU A 380 -8.88 15.97 -9.28
N THR A 381 -7.62 15.60 -9.01
CA THR A 381 -6.46 16.49 -9.08
C THR A 381 -5.56 16.13 -10.25
N ARG A 382 -4.83 17.11 -10.77
CA ARG A 382 -3.71 16.90 -11.68
C ARG A 382 -2.42 17.39 -11.04
N ASP A 383 -1.39 16.55 -11.06
CA ASP A 383 -0.08 16.91 -10.49
C ASP A 383 0.47 18.18 -11.15
N HIS A 384 0.89 19.14 -10.33
CA HIS A 384 1.60 20.32 -10.80
C HIS A 384 3.08 20.01 -10.99
N VAL A 385 3.40 19.22 -12.00
CA VAL A 385 4.76 18.77 -12.30
C VAL A 385 5.15 19.03 -13.74
N GLU A 386 6.43 19.30 -13.93
CA GLU A 386 7.07 19.31 -15.23
C GLU A 386 7.88 18.02 -15.37
N ILE A 387 7.63 17.31 -16.47
CA ILE A 387 8.31 16.05 -16.78
C ILE A 387 9.40 16.36 -17.80
N GLY A 388 10.63 16.54 -17.30
CA GLY A 388 11.85 16.59 -18.09
C GLY A 388 12.76 15.41 -17.74
N MET A 389 14.08 15.64 -17.68
CA MET A 389 15.03 14.61 -17.20
C MET A 389 14.80 14.20 -15.74
N LYS A 390 14.18 15.07 -14.94
CA LYS A 390 13.72 14.80 -13.57
C LYS A 390 12.33 15.39 -13.39
N ARG A 391 11.48 14.72 -12.62
CA ARG A 391 10.17 15.23 -12.21
C ARG A 391 10.37 16.40 -11.26
N ARG A 392 9.85 17.58 -11.60
CA ARG A 392 9.96 18.79 -10.77
C ARG A 392 8.59 19.42 -10.54
N LEU A 393 8.29 19.78 -9.31
CA LEU A 393 7.05 20.49 -8.97
C LEU A 393 7.08 21.92 -9.52
N THR A 394 5.97 22.37 -10.13
CA THR A 394 5.83 23.70 -10.74
C THR A 394 5.00 24.66 -9.90
N ARG A 395 4.17 24.11 -8.99
CA ARG A 395 3.36 24.86 -8.01
C ARG A 395 3.37 24.14 -6.69
N TYR A 396 3.61 24.87 -5.60
CA TYR A 396 3.63 24.38 -4.22
C TYR A 396 3.71 25.60 -3.27
N LEU A 397 3.43 25.40 -1.98
CA LEU A 397 3.59 26.44 -0.96
C LEU A 397 5.07 26.67 -0.65
N GLY A 398 5.46 27.92 -0.36
CA GLY A 398 6.87 28.29 -0.18
C GLY A 398 7.67 28.46 -1.48
N ALA A 399 7.04 28.31 -2.65
CA ALA A 399 7.71 28.63 -3.93
C ALA A 399 8.04 30.14 -4.03
N ASP A 400 9.09 30.48 -4.77
CA ASP A 400 9.51 31.88 -5.06
C ASP A 400 8.65 32.54 -6.16
N ARG A 401 7.34 32.32 -6.09
CA ARG A 401 6.34 32.83 -7.03
C ARG A 401 5.00 32.89 -6.32
N GLN A 402 4.09 33.69 -6.83
CA GLN A 402 2.73 33.76 -6.30
C GLN A 402 2.06 32.37 -6.31
N LEU A 403 1.46 31.99 -5.18
CA LEU A 403 0.65 30.79 -5.08
C LEU A 403 -0.67 30.96 -5.85
N VAL A 404 -0.92 30.07 -6.80
CA VAL A 404 -2.19 29.97 -7.52
C VAL A 404 -2.71 28.53 -7.40
N PRO A 405 -3.53 28.22 -6.39
CA PRO A 405 -4.12 26.89 -6.22
C PRO A 405 -5.18 26.62 -7.30
N GLU A 406 -5.19 25.40 -7.84
CA GLU A 406 -6.29 24.94 -8.69
C GLU A 406 -7.52 24.58 -7.84
N THR A 407 -8.70 24.58 -8.46
CA THR A 407 -9.96 24.28 -7.77
C THR A 407 -10.89 23.50 -8.67
N LEU A 408 -11.41 22.39 -8.16
CA LEU A 408 -12.48 21.61 -8.77
C LEU A 408 -13.70 21.68 -7.84
N ILE A 409 -14.88 21.87 -8.41
CA ILE A 409 -16.16 21.93 -7.69
C ILE A 409 -17.10 20.94 -8.36
N ASP A 410 -17.79 20.12 -7.57
CA ASP A 410 -18.76 19.14 -8.08
C ASP A 410 -19.78 18.78 -6.98
N ARG A 411 -20.72 17.88 -7.30
CA ARG A 411 -21.74 17.39 -6.37
C ARG A 411 -21.29 16.12 -5.66
N VAL A 412 -21.60 16.03 -4.35
CA VAL A 412 -21.41 14.80 -3.57
C VAL A 412 -22.71 14.00 -3.56
N GLU A 413 -22.58 12.69 -3.72
CA GLU A 413 -23.68 11.72 -3.72
C GLU A 413 -23.53 10.73 -2.57
N ALA A 414 -24.64 10.14 -2.13
CA ALA A 414 -24.60 9.07 -1.14
C ALA A 414 -23.85 7.86 -1.70
N GLY A 415 -22.90 7.33 -0.93
CA GLY A 415 -22.02 6.25 -1.36
C GLY A 415 -20.71 6.72 -2.00
N ASP A 416 -20.51 8.03 -2.20
CA ASP A 416 -19.22 8.56 -2.63
C ASP A 416 -18.14 8.26 -1.59
N ARG A 417 -17.00 7.78 -2.08
CA ARG A 417 -15.79 7.62 -1.28
C ARG A 417 -14.66 8.47 -1.87
N PHE A 418 -14.14 9.40 -1.09
CA PHE A 418 -12.99 10.21 -1.46
C PHE A 418 -11.71 9.65 -0.86
N LEU A 419 -10.61 9.78 -1.58
CA LEU A 419 -9.26 9.56 -1.06
C LEU A 419 -8.43 10.83 -1.26
N LEU A 420 -7.90 11.41 -0.19
CA LEU A 420 -6.76 12.33 -0.25
C LEU A 420 -5.50 11.56 0.09
N CYS A 421 -4.45 11.64 -0.73
CA CYS A 421 -3.20 10.94 -0.46
C CYS A 421 -1.96 11.71 -0.89
N SER A 422 -0.84 11.46 -0.21
CA SER A 422 0.47 11.93 -0.66
C SER A 422 0.84 11.29 -1.99
N GLY A 423 1.68 11.97 -2.78
CA GLY A 423 2.01 11.53 -4.14
C GLY A 423 2.80 10.21 -4.17
N SER A 424 3.49 9.87 -3.09
CA SER A 424 4.26 8.62 -2.94
C SER A 424 3.37 7.37 -2.91
N LEU A 425 2.21 7.45 -2.26
CA LEU A 425 1.28 6.33 -2.09
C LEU A 425 0.84 5.77 -3.44
N ILE A 426 0.39 6.65 -4.34
CA ILE A 426 -0.05 6.25 -5.67
C ILE A 426 1.11 5.79 -6.56
N ARG A 427 2.31 6.36 -6.40
CA ARG A 427 3.49 5.97 -7.19
C ARG A 427 3.92 4.53 -6.89
N VAL A 428 3.72 4.08 -5.65
CA VAL A 428 4.12 2.74 -5.20
C VAL A 428 3.03 1.71 -5.53
N LEU A 429 1.77 2.04 -5.28
CA LEU A 429 0.65 1.10 -5.45
C LEU A 429 0.08 1.07 -6.87
N GLY A 430 0.08 2.21 -7.55
CA GLY A 430 -0.68 2.41 -8.78
C GLY A 430 -2.18 2.61 -8.52
N GLU A 431 -2.85 3.30 -9.44
CA GLU A 431 -4.27 3.67 -9.30
C GLU A 431 -5.20 2.47 -9.19
N ARG A 432 -4.96 1.42 -10.00
CA ARG A 432 -5.77 0.20 -9.95
C ARG A 432 -5.76 -0.45 -8.56
N ALA A 433 -4.57 -0.64 -7.97
CA ALA A 433 -4.46 -1.29 -6.67
C ALA A 433 -5.05 -0.45 -5.53
N VAL A 434 -5.02 0.88 -5.66
CA VAL A 434 -5.68 1.79 -4.72
C VAL A 434 -7.20 1.69 -4.85
N ALA A 435 -7.74 1.66 -6.08
CA ALA A 435 -9.17 1.47 -6.32
C ALA A 435 -9.67 0.13 -5.73
N GLU A 436 -8.95 -0.96 -5.99
CA GLU A 436 -9.23 -2.28 -5.39
C GLU A 436 -9.24 -2.20 -3.85
N ALA A 437 -8.24 -1.57 -3.23
CA ALA A 437 -8.19 -1.43 -1.78
C ALA A 437 -9.39 -0.65 -1.22
N LEU A 438 -9.76 0.46 -1.88
CA LEU A 438 -10.87 1.29 -1.47
C LEU A 438 -12.23 0.61 -1.68
N LEU A 439 -12.35 -0.32 -2.62
CA LEU A 439 -13.57 -1.11 -2.82
C LEU A 439 -13.71 -2.24 -1.80
N ASP A 440 -12.59 -2.85 -1.40
CA ASP A 440 -12.60 -4.11 -0.66
C ASP A 440 -12.40 -3.94 0.86
N THR A 441 -12.23 -2.71 1.33
CA THR A 441 -11.95 -2.39 2.74
C THR A 441 -13.01 -1.46 3.32
N ASP A 442 -13.47 -1.74 4.54
CA ASP A 442 -14.34 -0.80 5.26
C ASP A 442 -13.62 0.50 5.56
N LEU A 443 -14.41 1.55 5.74
CA LEU A 443 -13.91 2.90 5.95
C LEU A 443 -12.88 2.97 7.08
N GLU A 444 -13.16 2.35 8.21
CA GLU A 444 -12.35 2.39 9.43
C GLU A 444 -10.92 1.90 9.18
N ARG A 445 -10.73 0.97 8.24
CA ARG A 445 -9.46 0.32 7.95
C ARG A 445 -8.84 0.78 6.62
N ALA A 446 -9.60 1.47 5.77
CA ALA A 446 -9.18 1.79 4.41
C ALA A 446 -7.88 2.60 4.35
N ALA A 447 -7.75 3.66 5.14
CA ALA A 447 -6.54 4.48 5.15
C ALA A 447 -5.31 3.70 5.66
N GLU A 448 -5.47 2.93 6.74
CA GLU A 448 -4.38 2.11 7.29
C GLU A 448 -3.97 1.00 6.32
N ALA A 449 -4.93 0.32 5.70
CA ALA A 449 -4.68 -0.70 4.69
C ALA A 449 -3.85 -0.14 3.52
N LEU A 450 -4.22 1.02 2.97
CA LEU A 450 -3.47 1.68 1.90
C LEU A 450 -2.03 2.01 2.29
N VAL A 451 -1.81 2.52 3.51
CA VAL A 451 -0.47 2.82 4.01
C VAL A 451 0.34 1.52 4.18
N GLN A 452 -0.26 0.48 4.76
CA GLN A 452 0.38 -0.83 4.92
C GLN A 452 0.76 -1.44 3.58
N ASP A 453 -0.15 -1.41 2.62
CA ASP A 453 0.13 -1.89 1.26
C ASP A 453 1.29 -1.15 0.61
N ALA A 454 1.38 0.17 0.82
CA ALA A 454 2.47 0.97 0.28
C ALA A 454 3.80 0.64 0.99
N LEU A 455 3.78 0.36 2.29
CA LEU A 455 4.96 -0.11 3.03
C LEU A 455 5.43 -1.49 2.54
N ILE A 456 4.48 -2.41 2.27
CA ILE A 456 4.75 -3.68 1.59
C ILE A 456 5.30 -3.40 0.19
N GLY A 457 4.79 -2.43 -0.56
CA GLY A 457 5.36 -1.99 -1.83
C GLY A 457 6.75 -1.34 -1.73
N ASN A 458 7.34 -1.30 -0.53
CA ASN A 458 8.61 -0.65 -0.22
C ASN A 458 8.60 0.86 -0.51
N ALA A 459 7.55 1.56 -0.10
CA ALA A 459 7.46 3.01 -0.17
C ALA A 459 8.58 3.68 0.64
N ARG A 460 9.49 4.35 -0.07
CA ARG A 460 10.69 4.98 0.51
C ARG A 460 10.49 6.42 0.97
N ASP A 461 9.32 7.00 0.76
CA ASP A 461 8.97 8.37 1.14
C ASP A 461 7.80 8.37 2.12
N ASN A 462 7.46 9.53 2.68
CA ASN A 462 6.33 9.67 3.60
C ASN A 462 5.01 9.28 2.90
N LEU A 463 4.14 8.61 3.63
CA LEU A 463 2.86 8.07 3.16
C LEU A 463 1.74 8.66 4.01
N SER A 464 0.74 9.25 3.36
CA SER A 464 -0.46 9.70 4.05
C SER A 464 -1.70 9.44 3.22
N ALA A 465 -2.78 9.04 3.89
CA ALA A 465 -4.09 8.82 3.30
C ALA A 465 -5.18 9.32 4.25
N ILE A 466 -6.20 9.98 3.68
CA ILE A 466 -7.49 10.23 4.32
C ILE A 466 -8.56 9.64 3.40
N VAL A 467 -9.35 8.71 3.91
CA VAL A 467 -10.50 8.13 3.22
C VAL A 467 -11.77 8.71 3.83
N ILE A 468 -12.67 9.22 3.00
CA ILE A 468 -13.89 9.91 3.43
C ILE A 468 -15.10 9.31 2.74
N ASP A 469 -16.11 8.87 3.49
CA ASP A 469 -17.38 8.38 2.96
C ASP A 469 -18.50 9.39 3.15
N ALA A 470 -19.27 9.60 2.08
CA ALA A 470 -20.54 10.28 2.13
C ALA A 470 -21.66 9.25 2.38
N VAL A 471 -22.11 9.16 3.63
CA VAL A 471 -23.15 8.21 4.03
C VAL A 471 -24.53 8.84 3.94
N GLN A 472 -25.52 8.07 3.48
CA GLN A 472 -26.92 8.47 3.61
C GLN A 472 -27.30 8.38 5.09
N ARG A 473 -27.74 9.50 5.68
CA ARG A 473 -28.30 9.50 7.03
C ARG A 473 -29.76 9.05 7.04
#